data_AF-A0A924D320-F1
#
_entry.id   AF-A0A924D320-F1
#
_cell.length_a   1.000
_cell.length_b   1.000
_cell.length_c   1.000
_cell.angle_alpha   90.00
_cell.angle_beta   90.00
_cell.angle_gamma   90.00
#
_symmetry.space_group_name_H-M   'P 1'
#
loop_
_entity.id
_entity.type
_entity.pdbx_description
1 polymer ?
#
loop_
_entity_poly.entity_id
_entity_poly.type
_entity_poly.pdbx_seq_one_letter_code
_entity_poly.pdbx_strand_id
1 'polypeptide(L)'
;MAILIEAFNVIVNDDVFTEMLEKRKLFLETIPTKAFCSDGLLYRVGFMDSRYAYDYINFLEQEIGLTYLEEFKNSKDIVIVNMLTGPTTNCTWF
;
A
#
# COMPACT_ATOMS: atom_id res chain seq x y z
N MET A 1 -2.11 -7.34 -15.82
CA MET A 1 -3.24 -6.40 -16.06
C MET A 1 -2.76 -5.02 -15.65
N ALA A 2 -3.01 -3.96 -16.43
CA ALA A 2 -2.53 -2.62 -16.05
C ALA A 2 -3.41 -2.04 -14.93
N ILE A 3 -2.79 -1.50 -13.88
CA ILE A 3 -3.49 -0.81 -12.78
C ILE A 3 -3.29 0.69 -12.96
N LEU A 4 -4.38 1.45 -13.05
CA LEU A 4 -4.32 2.91 -13.12
C LEU A 4 -3.87 3.47 -11.75
N ILE A 5 -2.96 4.45 -11.76
CA ILE A 5 -2.52 5.22 -10.59
C ILE A 5 -3.16 6.61 -10.72
N GLU A 6 -3.98 7.00 -9.75
CA GLU A 6 -4.63 8.32 -9.70
C GLU A 6 -4.24 9.02 -8.41
N ALA A 7 -3.83 10.29 -8.48
CA ALA A 7 -3.41 11.09 -7.33
C ALA A 7 -2.37 10.38 -6.43
N PHE A 8 -2.78 9.87 -5.26
CA PHE A 8 -1.93 9.16 -4.30
C PHE A 8 -2.39 7.71 -4.13
N ASN A 9 -1.44 6.79 -4.15
CA ASN A 9 -1.73 5.36 -4.16
C ASN A 9 -0.86 4.67 -3.12
N VAL A 10 -1.50 3.98 -2.19
CA VAL A 10 -0.82 3.09 -1.25
C VAL A 10 -0.79 1.72 -1.90
N ILE A 11 0.42 1.25 -2.21
CA ILE A 11 0.66 -0.08 -2.77
C ILE A 11 1.18 -0.98 -1.67
N VAL A 12 0.57 -2.16 -1.52
CA VAL A 12 0.98 -3.18 -0.54
C VAL A 12 1.38 -4.45 -1.28
N ASN A 13 2.50 -5.04 -0.92
CA ASN A 13 2.95 -6.32 -1.48
C ASN A 13 2.15 -7.50 -0.90
N ASP A 14 1.54 -8.36 -1.73
CA ASP A 14 0.78 -9.53 -1.25
C ASP A 14 1.67 -10.55 -0.54
N ASP A 15 2.97 -10.58 -0.85
CA ASP A 15 3.93 -11.51 -0.25
C ASP A 15 3.94 -11.41 1.28
N VAL A 16 3.67 -10.22 1.83
CA VAL A 16 3.61 -9.95 3.27
C VAL A 16 2.48 -10.71 3.96
N PHE A 17 1.46 -11.11 3.21
CA PHE A 17 0.31 -11.84 3.72
C PHE A 17 0.39 -13.36 3.53
N THR A 18 1.44 -13.88 2.87
CA THR A 18 1.57 -15.31 2.52
C THR A 18 1.45 -16.21 3.75
N GLU A 19 2.02 -15.79 4.89
CA GLU A 19 1.97 -16.55 6.15
C GLU A 19 0.94 -16.00 7.15
N MET A 20 0.21 -14.93 6.80
CA MET A 20 -0.63 -14.17 7.73
C MET A 20 -2.04 -13.93 7.17
N LEU A 21 -2.78 -15.01 6.92
CA LEU A 21 -4.10 -14.97 6.30
C LEU A 21 -5.12 -14.09 7.05
N GLU A 22 -5.10 -14.09 8.39
CA GLU A 22 -5.95 -13.23 9.22
C GLU A 22 -5.63 -11.75 9.03
N LYS A 23 -4.35 -11.38 8.89
CA LYS A 23 -3.96 -10.01 8.60
C LYS A 23 -4.40 -9.57 7.22
N ARG A 24 -4.35 -10.47 6.23
CA ARG A 24 -4.89 -10.22 4.88
C ARG A 24 -6.36 -9.87 4.93
N LYS A 25 -7.13 -10.65 5.69
CA LYS A 25 -8.57 -10.42 5.87
C LYS A 25 -8.84 -9.07 6.53
N LEU A 26 -8.15 -8.78 7.63
CA LEU A 26 -8.28 -7.49 8.33
C LEU A 26 -7.90 -6.31 7.43
N PHE A 27 -6.83 -6.44 6.63
CA PHE A 27 -6.45 -5.46 5.63
C PHE A 27 -7.59 -5.19 4.64
N LEU A 28 -8.15 -6.25 4.04
CA LEU A 28 -9.24 -6.12 3.06
C LEU A 28 -10.52 -5.52 3.66
N GLU A 29 -10.82 -5.81 4.93
CA GLU A 29 -11.99 -5.27 5.65
C GLU A 29 -11.83 -3.79 6.04
N THR A 30 -10.59 -3.29 6.10
CA THR A 30 -10.27 -1.94 6.59
C THR A 30 -9.94 -0.95 5.46
N ILE A 31 -10.08 -1.36 4.20
CA ILE A 31 -9.86 -0.49 3.05
C ILE A 31 -10.88 0.68 3.09
N PRO A 32 -10.41 1.94 3.16
CA PRO A 32 -11.29 3.09 3.39
C PRO A 32 -11.96 3.62 2.12
N THR A 33 -11.59 3.12 0.94
CA THR A 33 -12.05 3.66 -0.34
C THR A 33 -12.60 2.57 -1.26
N LYS A 34 -13.47 2.97 -2.20
CA LYS A 34 -13.90 2.10 -3.30
C LYS A 34 -12.85 1.98 -4.40
N ALA A 35 -11.72 2.69 -4.28
CA ALA A 35 -10.66 2.79 -5.27
C ALA A 35 -9.56 1.74 -5.02
N PHE A 36 -9.98 0.52 -4.69
CA PHE A 36 -9.15 -0.65 -4.48
C PHE A 36 -9.03 -1.48 -5.75
N CYS A 37 -7.82 -1.96 -6.04
CA CYS A 37 -7.56 -2.91 -7.12
C CYS A 37 -6.42 -3.86 -6.71
N SER A 38 -6.39 -5.05 -7.30
CA SER A 38 -5.27 -5.98 -7.17
C SER A 38 -5.10 -6.78 -8.45
N ASP A 39 -3.86 -7.10 -8.79
CA ASP A 39 -3.51 -8.07 -9.84
C ASP A 39 -3.13 -9.45 -9.27
N GLY A 40 -3.26 -9.65 -7.95
CA GLY A 40 -2.87 -10.87 -7.25
C GLY A 40 -1.44 -10.86 -6.72
N LEU A 41 -0.61 -9.88 -7.08
CA LEU A 41 0.74 -9.71 -6.55
C LEU A 41 0.83 -8.43 -5.69
N LEU A 42 0.15 -7.38 -6.13
CA LEU A 42 0.11 -6.09 -5.45
C LEU A 42 -1.34 -5.70 -5.15
N TYR A 43 -1.52 -5.01 -4.02
CA TYR A 43 -2.75 -4.29 -3.70
C TYR A 43 -2.55 -2.81 -3.91
N ARG A 44 -3.52 -2.15 -4.54
CA ARG A 44 -3.54 -0.70 -4.71
C ARG A 44 -4.76 -0.12 -4.01
N VAL A 45 -4.53 0.82 -3.09
CA VAL A 45 -5.60 1.64 -2.49
C VAL A 45 -5.37 3.10 -2.90
N GLY A 46 -6.35 3.67 -3.60
CA GLY A 46 -6.26 5.06 -4.08
C GLY A 46 -6.85 6.09 -3.14
N PHE A 47 -6.21 7.26 -3.14
CA PHE A 47 -6.58 8.44 -2.37
C PHE A 47 -6.43 9.70 -3.22
N MET A 48 -7.40 10.62 -3.09
CA MET A 48 -7.35 11.93 -3.76
C MET A 48 -6.47 12.95 -3.03
N ASP A 49 -6.19 12.72 -1.74
CA ASP A 49 -5.41 13.61 -0.87
C ASP A 49 -4.30 12.79 -0.19
N SER A 50 -3.09 13.34 -0.16
CA SER A 50 -1.93 12.69 0.46
C SER A 50 -2.13 12.47 1.95
N ARG A 51 -2.85 13.35 2.65
CA ARG A 51 -3.10 13.23 4.10
C ARG A 51 -3.82 11.93 4.43
N TYR A 52 -4.86 11.60 3.69
CA TYR A 52 -5.59 10.34 3.88
C TYR A 52 -4.75 9.11 3.52
N ALA A 53 -3.85 9.21 2.54
CA ALA A 53 -2.92 8.13 2.24
C ALA A 53 -1.94 7.89 3.39
N TYR A 54 -1.39 8.96 3.99
CA TYR A 54 -0.51 8.87 5.15
C TYR A 54 -1.24 8.38 6.41
N ASP A 55 -2.46 8.85 6.65
CA ASP A 55 -3.29 8.37 7.76
C ASP A 55 -3.57 6.87 7.64
N TYR A 56 -3.84 6.40 6.41
CA TYR A 56 -4.03 4.98 6.17
C TYR A 56 -2.75 4.17 6.41
N ILE A 57 -1.58 4.69 6.01
CA ILE A 57 -0.30 4.02 6.31
C ILE A 57 -0.08 3.91 7.82
N ASN A 58 -0.31 4.98 8.57
CA ASN A 58 -0.19 4.94 10.04
C ASN A 58 -1.11 3.86 10.63
N PHE A 59 -2.33 3.73 10.10
CA PHE A 59 -3.24 2.65 10.48
C PHE A 59 -2.69 1.26 10.13
N LEU A 60 -2.15 1.07 8.92
CA LEU A 60 -1.53 -0.19 8.51
C LEU A 60 -0.35 -0.58 9.40
N GLU A 61 0.48 0.38 9.81
CA GLU A 61 1.61 0.13 10.70
C GLU A 61 1.17 -0.20 12.13
N GLN A 62 0.17 0.50 12.66
CA GLN A 62 -0.26 0.34 14.05
C GLN A 62 -1.20 -0.85 14.27
N GLU A 63 -2.19 -1.04 13.41
CA GLU A 63 -3.28 -1.99 13.62
C GLU A 63 -3.03 -3.33 12.91
N ILE A 64 -2.36 -3.30 11.74
CA ILE A 64 -2.06 -4.51 10.96
C ILE A 64 -0.62 -4.98 11.21
N GLY A 65 0.28 -4.05 11.58
CA GLY A 65 1.69 -4.34 11.78
C GLY A 65 2.43 -4.58 10.46
N LEU A 66 2.07 -3.82 9.43
CA LEU A 66 2.86 -3.69 8.20
C LEU A 66 3.96 -2.63 8.39
N THR A 67 4.95 -2.60 7.52
CA THR A 67 6.08 -1.67 7.59
C THR A 67 6.17 -0.84 6.32
N TYR A 68 6.10 0.49 6.45
CA TYR A 68 6.26 1.37 5.30
C TYR A 68 7.72 1.49 4.85
N LEU A 69 8.65 1.72 5.79
CA LEU A 69 10.07 1.89 5.47
C LEU A 69 10.97 0.99 6.33
N GLU A 70 11.93 0.37 5.66
CA GLU A 70 13.06 -0.30 6.30
C GLU A 70 14.21 0.66 6.60
N GLU A 71 15.21 0.15 7.33
CA GLU A 71 16.51 0.80 7.42
C GLU A 71 17.00 1.15 6.00
N PHE A 72 17.51 2.36 5.82
CA PHE A 72 17.92 2.93 4.53
C PHE A 72 16.82 3.47 3.59
N LYS A 73 15.58 3.71 4.07
CA LYS A 73 14.48 4.36 3.30
C LYS A 73 14.00 3.56 2.08
N ASN A 74 14.17 2.25 2.11
CA ASN A 74 13.55 1.35 1.13
C ASN A 74 12.15 0.97 1.60
N SER A 75 11.22 0.84 0.67
CA SER A 75 9.89 0.30 0.94
C SER A 75 9.97 -1.20 1.24
N LYS A 76 9.32 -1.63 2.33
CA LYS A 76 9.33 -3.04 2.76
C LYS A 76 8.03 -3.78 2.45
N ASP A 77 6.93 -3.32 3.03
CA ASP A 77 5.61 -3.93 2.85
C ASP A 77 4.69 -2.99 2.06
N ILE A 78 4.92 -1.67 2.21
CA ILE A 78 4.12 -0.60 1.63
C ILE A 78 4.99 0.38 0.82
N VAL A 79 4.48 0.89 -0.29
CA VAL A 79 5.04 2.06 -1.00
C VAL A 79 3.93 3.04 -1.40
N ILE A 80 4.20 4.35 -1.31
CA ILE A 80 3.31 5.36 -1.88
C ILE A 80 3.76 5.67 -3.30
N VAL A 81 2.80 5.63 -4.23
CA VAL A 81 3.01 6.08 -5.61
C VAL A 81 2.18 7.33 -5.86
N ASN A 82 2.87 8.41 -6.21
CA ASN A 82 2.25 9.63 -6.70
C ASN A 82 2.14 9.54 -8.23
N MET A 83 0.97 9.90 -8.77
CA MET A 83 0.72 9.83 -10.21
C MET A 83 1.70 10.64 -11.06
N LEU A 84 2.23 11.76 -10.55
CA LEU A 84 3.11 12.66 -11.28
C LEU A 84 4.60 12.32 -11.11
N THR A 85 4.99 11.83 -9.94
CA THR A 85 6.41 11.61 -9.60
C THR A 85 6.80 10.15 -9.46
N GLY A 86 5.84 9.22 -9.52
CA GLY A 86 6.07 7.80 -9.30
C GLY A 86 6.22 7.45 -7.81
N PRO A 87 6.94 6.36 -7.49
CA PRO A 87 7.22 5.95 -6.11
C PRO A 87 7.89 7.06 -5.30
N THR A 88 7.38 7.32 -4.09
CA THR A 88 7.95 8.34 -3.20
C THR A 88 9.22 7.85 -2.49
N THR A 89 9.45 6.54 -2.49
CA THR A 89 10.57 5.86 -1.84
C THR A 89 11.08 4.75 -2.74
N ASN A 90 12.31 4.31 -2.49
CA ASN A 90 12.92 3.28 -3.31
C ASN A 90 12.17 1.96 -3.13
N CYS A 91 11.67 1.39 -4.22
CA CYS A 91 10.87 0.17 -4.25
C CYS A 91 11.36 -0.70 -5.40
N THR A 92 11.52 -2.00 -5.15
CA THR A 92 12.09 -2.97 -6.11
C THR A 92 11.06 -3.92 -6.71
N TRP A 93 9.77 -3.74 -6.39
CA TRP A 93 8.71 -4.67 -6.80
C TRP A 93 8.19 -4.40 -8.22
N PHE A 94 8.34 -3.17 -8.72
CA PHE A 94 7.85 -2.73 -10.02
C PHE A 94 8.70 -1.60 -10.61
#